data_AF-A0A2K8KE67-F1
#
_entry.id   AF-A0A2K8KE67-F1
#
_cell.length_a   1.000
_cell.length_b   1.000
_cell.length_c   1.000
_cell.angle_alpha   90.00
_cell.angle_beta   90.00
_cell.angle_gamma   90.00
#
_symmetry.space_group_name_H-M   'P 1'
#
loop_
_entity.id
_entity.type
_entity.pdbx_description
1 polymer ?
#
loop_
_entity_poly.entity_id
_entity_poly.type
_entity_poly.pdbx_seq_one_letter_code
_entity_poly.pdbx_strand_id
1 'polypeptide(L)'
;MNINNVIARSLAHLKQSLKKFRDRFLAQLGLTRIKELSALEKKLEICSATSDYLFDLSFSDYILEEIFERAERVKQTEISGKLHTKRFRNRFGVSSGLTKKQAFFLELDCLSRIAECCDIEAQQHFPILIDYDTEQFTITTSHNGISLKDIREVIAVPDFNCQLSLILSTLSKAQVAHLDCHPNGKNLTVSNEGIISLIDFDNAQVKDQPFNHIMRNRYENNFQKTKEKMVFAVVNCKFLILK
;
A
#
# COMPACT_ATOMS: atom_id res chain seq x y z
N MET A 1 6.73 -71.59 23.58
CA MET A 1 6.29 -70.25 23.13
C MET A 1 7.46 -69.30 23.28
N ASN A 2 7.96 -68.69 22.19
CA ASN A 2 9.24 -67.97 22.18
C ASN A 2 9.09 -66.59 22.85
N ILE A 3 9.72 -66.41 24.01
CA ILE A 3 9.69 -65.19 24.83
C ILE A 3 10.11 -63.95 24.01
N ASN A 4 11.04 -64.11 23.08
CA ASN A 4 11.50 -63.02 22.22
C ASN A 4 10.40 -62.52 21.27
N ASN A 5 9.49 -63.40 20.82
CA ASN A 5 8.35 -63.01 19.98
C ASN A 5 7.28 -62.26 20.78
N VAL A 6 7.11 -62.57 22.07
CA VAL A 6 6.17 -61.86 22.95
C VAL A 6 6.69 -60.45 23.23
N ILE A 7 7.99 -60.33 23.56
CA ILE A 7 8.64 -59.03 23.81
C ILE A 7 8.61 -58.14 22.55
N ALA A 8 8.91 -58.69 21.37
CA ALA A 8 8.87 -57.95 20.12
C ALA A 8 7.46 -57.40 19.79
N ARG A 9 6.40 -58.19 20.03
CA ARG A 9 5.01 -57.76 19.83
C ARG A 9 4.59 -56.67 20.81
N SER A 10 4.96 -56.80 22.08
CA SER A 10 4.68 -55.77 23.10
C SER A 10 5.39 -54.45 22.78
N LEU A 11 6.65 -54.50 22.33
CA LEU A 11 7.40 -53.31 21.91
C LEU A 11 6.80 -52.65 20.65
N ALA A 12 6.35 -53.44 19.68
CA ALA A 12 5.66 -52.93 18.49
C ALA A 12 4.36 -52.21 18.85
N HIS A 13 3.56 -52.79 19.75
CA HIS A 13 2.31 -52.20 20.22
C HIS A 13 2.55 -50.89 21.01
N LEU A 14 3.58 -50.85 21.85
CA LEU A 14 3.97 -49.65 22.59
C LEU A 14 4.39 -48.51 21.65
N LYS A 15 5.22 -48.80 20.64
CA LYS A 15 5.65 -47.82 19.63
C LYS A 15 4.47 -47.27 18.83
N GLN A 16 3.52 -48.12 18.45
CA GLN A 16 2.32 -47.70 17.73
C GLN A 16 1.41 -46.82 18.60
N SER A 17 1.27 -47.15 19.88
CA SER A 17 0.48 -46.37 20.84
C SER A 17 1.10 -45.00 21.11
N LEU A 18 2.42 -44.91 21.27
CA LEU A 18 3.16 -43.66 21.40
C LEU A 18 3.04 -42.78 20.15
N LYS A 19 3.12 -43.36 18.95
CA LYS A 19 2.89 -42.64 17.69
C LYS A 19 1.47 -42.05 17.65
N LYS A 20 0.44 -42.84 17.94
CA LYS A 20 -0.96 -42.37 18.00
C LYS A 20 -1.18 -41.26 19.03
N PHE A 21 -0.56 -41.38 20.21
CA PHE A 21 -0.63 -40.34 21.25
C PHE A 21 0.03 -39.03 20.78
N ARG A 22 1.25 -39.11 20.24
CA ARG A 22 1.96 -37.95 19.69
C ARG A 22 1.14 -37.27 18.59
N ASP A 23 0.58 -38.04 17.67
CA ASP A 23 -0.18 -37.51 16.54
C ASP A 23 -1.49 -36.83 17.03
N ARG A 24 -2.17 -37.40 18.04
CA ARG A 24 -3.34 -36.77 18.69
C ARG A 24 -2.97 -35.50 19.47
N PHE A 25 -1.86 -35.52 20.20
CA PHE A 25 -1.37 -34.35 20.95
C PHE A 25 -0.99 -33.19 20.02
N LEU A 26 -0.31 -33.49 18.92
CA LEU A 26 0.00 -32.50 17.87
C LEU A 26 -1.27 -31.94 17.20
N ALA A 27 -2.26 -32.79 16.92
CA ALA A 27 -3.55 -32.34 16.38
C ALA A 27 -4.31 -31.45 17.36
N GLN A 28 -4.29 -31.77 18.66
CA GLN A 28 -4.94 -30.97 19.71
C GLN A 28 -4.24 -29.62 19.90
N LEU A 29 -2.90 -29.59 19.89
CA LEU A 29 -2.14 -28.33 19.88
C LEU A 29 -2.46 -27.48 18.63
N GLY A 30 -2.61 -28.12 17.47
CA GLY A 30 -3.06 -27.44 16.24
C GLY A 30 -4.46 -26.84 16.39
N LEU A 31 -5.42 -27.59 16.93
CA LEU A 31 -6.79 -27.12 17.16
C LEU A 31 -6.87 -25.97 18.18
N THR A 32 -6.09 -26.02 19.27
CA THR A 32 -6.02 -24.93 20.24
C THR A 32 -5.49 -23.64 19.60
N ARG A 33 -4.40 -23.74 18.84
CA ARG A 33 -3.84 -22.59 18.11
C ARG A 33 -4.81 -22.02 17.07
N ILE A 34 -5.57 -22.86 16.37
CA ILE A 34 -6.60 -22.40 15.41
C ILE A 34 -7.69 -21.61 16.14
N LYS A 35 -8.16 -22.07 17.31
CA LYS A 35 -9.15 -21.35 18.11
C LYS A 35 -8.62 -20.01 18.63
N GLU A 36 -7.37 -19.98 19.08
CA GLU A 36 -6.69 -18.76 19.52
C GLU A 36 -6.54 -17.75 18.37
N LEU A 37 -6.11 -18.21 17.19
CA LEU A 37 -6.02 -17.37 15.98
C LEU A 37 -7.38 -16.79 15.60
N SER A 38 -8.42 -17.62 15.55
CA SER A 38 -9.79 -17.16 15.24
C SER A 38 -10.29 -16.13 16.26
N ALA A 39 -9.99 -16.32 17.55
CA ALA A 39 -10.33 -15.34 18.58
C ALA A 39 -9.56 -14.01 18.41
N LEU A 40 -8.28 -14.06 18.01
CA LEU A 40 -7.47 -12.88 17.73
C LEU A 40 -7.94 -12.15 16.47
N GLU A 41 -8.31 -12.88 15.41
CA GLU A 41 -8.89 -12.32 14.19
C GLU A 41 -10.18 -11.54 14.50
N LYS A 42 -11.07 -12.13 15.31
CA LYS A 42 -12.29 -11.45 15.75
C LYS A 42 -12.01 -10.18 16.56
N LYS A 43 -11.00 -10.20 17.45
CA LYS A 43 -10.58 -9.00 18.18
C LYS A 43 -10.03 -7.93 17.24
N LEU A 44 -9.22 -8.32 16.25
CA LEU A 44 -8.66 -7.41 15.25
C LEU A 44 -9.77 -6.77 14.40
N GLU A 45 -10.79 -7.53 14.04
CA GLU A 45 -11.98 -7.03 13.33
C GLU A 45 -12.73 -5.97 14.15
N ILE A 46 -12.99 -6.23 15.43
CA ILE A 46 -13.62 -5.26 16.35
C ILE A 46 -12.77 -3.99 16.46
N CYS A 47 -11.45 -4.11 16.61
CA CYS A 47 -10.56 -2.96 16.66
C CYS A 47 -10.56 -2.16 15.34
N SER A 48 -10.57 -2.84 14.19
CA SER A 48 -10.66 -2.22 12.87
C SER A 48 -11.97 -1.44 12.72
N ALA A 49 -13.10 -2.04 13.12
CA ALA A 49 -14.41 -1.38 13.06
C ALA A 49 -14.48 -0.17 14.01
N THR A 50 -13.90 -0.28 15.20
CA THR A 50 -13.81 0.83 16.16
C THR A 50 -12.95 1.96 15.60
N SER A 51 -11.83 1.64 14.96
CA SER A 51 -10.96 2.60 14.28
C SER A 51 -11.70 3.34 13.16
N ASP A 52 -12.48 2.63 12.35
CA ASP A 52 -13.29 3.24 11.28
C ASP A 52 -14.39 4.15 11.85
N TYR A 53 -15.06 3.73 12.93
CA TYR A 53 -16.06 4.55 13.60
C TYR A 53 -15.48 5.86 14.13
N LEU A 54 -14.33 5.80 14.83
CA LEU A 54 -13.65 7.00 15.33
C LEU A 54 -13.15 7.90 14.20
N PHE A 55 -12.70 7.29 13.10
CA PHE A 55 -12.32 8.02 11.90
C PHE A 55 -13.50 8.77 11.29
N ASP A 56 -14.66 8.12 11.14
CA ASP A 56 -15.87 8.77 10.64
C ASP A 56 -16.29 9.95 11.52
N LEU A 57 -16.29 9.78 12.84
CA LEU A 57 -16.60 10.87 13.77
C LEU A 57 -15.65 12.07 13.64
N SER A 58 -14.39 11.83 13.27
CA SER A 58 -13.35 12.86 13.23
C SER A 58 -13.22 13.52 11.84
N PHE A 59 -13.67 12.84 10.79
CA PHE A 59 -13.40 13.22 9.40
C PHE A 59 -14.64 13.26 8.50
N SER A 60 -15.86 12.98 9.00
CA SER A 60 -17.07 12.94 8.17
C SER A 60 -17.24 14.18 7.30
N ASP A 61 -17.16 15.36 7.93
CA ASP A 61 -17.44 16.62 7.27
C ASP A 61 -16.33 16.92 6.26
N TYR A 62 -15.07 16.66 6.63
CA TYR A 62 -13.93 16.77 5.73
C TYR A 62 -14.03 15.83 4.52
N ILE A 63 -14.48 14.58 4.72
CA ILE A 63 -14.65 13.62 3.62
C ILE A 63 -15.74 14.08 2.65
N LEU A 64 -16.89 14.48 3.18
CA LEU A 64 -18.05 14.86 2.38
C LEU A 64 -17.84 16.21 1.68
N GLU A 65 -17.39 17.21 2.42
CA GLU A 65 -17.32 18.60 1.95
C GLU A 65 -16.00 18.93 1.25
N GLU A 66 -14.88 18.26 1.59
CA GLU A 66 -13.61 18.49 0.91
C GLU A 66 -13.22 17.37 -0.05
N ILE A 67 -13.11 16.12 0.42
CA ILE A 67 -12.52 15.05 -0.40
C ILE A 67 -13.40 14.72 -1.60
N PHE A 68 -14.69 14.44 -1.39
CA PHE A 68 -15.58 14.06 -2.49
C PHE A 68 -15.83 15.21 -3.46
N GLU A 69 -16.10 16.42 -2.96
CA GLU A 69 -16.26 17.56 -3.85
C GLU A 69 -15.03 17.80 -4.72
N ARG A 70 -13.83 17.70 -4.13
CA ARG A 70 -12.58 17.83 -4.87
C ARG A 70 -12.40 16.73 -5.90
N ALA A 71 -12.61 15.48 -5.48
CA ALA A 71 -12.48 14.32 -6.35
C ALA A 71 -13.41 14.41 -7.56
N GLU A 72 -14.66 14.84 -7.38
CA GLU A 72 -15.60 15.04 -8.49
C GLU A 72 -15.17 16.14 -9.45
N ARG A 73 -14.61 17.25 -8.97
CA ARG A 73 -14.13 18.34 -9.83
C ARG A 73 -12.98 17.94 -10.74
N VAL A 74 -12.07 17.09 -10.26
CA VAL A 74 -10.84 16.73 -10.97
C VAL A 74 -10.92 15.39 -11.71
N LYS A 75 -11.97 14.61 -11.46
CA LYS A 75 -12.23 13.34 -12.14
C LYS A 75 -12.35 13.57 -13.64
N GLN A 76 -11.67 12.74 -14.43
CA GLN A 76 -11.71 12.81 -15.89
C GLN A 76 -12.51 11.65 -16.47
N THR A 77 -13.49 11.96 -17.32
CA THR A 77 -14.36 10.97 -17.94
C THR A 77 -13.83 10.43 -19.27
N GLU A 78 -12.91 11.16 -19.91
CA GLU A 78 -12.38 10.81 -21.23
C GLU A 78 -10.86 10.74 -21.19
N ILE A 79 -10.32 9.53 -21.02
CA ILE A 79 -8.88 9.27 -21.15
C ILE A 79 -8.66 8.18 -22.19
N SER A 80 -7.80 8.47 -23.16
CA SER A 80 -7.23 7.44 -24.03
C SER A 80 -6.08 6.74 -23.31
N GLY A 81 -6.17 5.43 -23.12
CA GLY A 81 -5.06 4.64 -22.59
C GLY A 81 -5.47 3.45 -21.74
N LYS A 82 -4.47 2.80 -21.13
CA LYS A 82 -4.70 1.74 -20.16
C LYS A 82 -5.11 2.35 -18.82
N LEU A 83 -6.06 1.71 -18.15
CA LEU A 83 -6.51 2.08 -16.82
C LEU A 83 -6.00 1.07 -15.78
N HIS A 84 -5.87 1.54 -14.54
CA HIS A 84 -5.55 0.72 -13.39
C HIS A 84 -6.60 0.92 -12.30
N THR A 85 -7.25 -0.15 -11.87
CA THR A 85 -8.18 -0.12 -10.73
C THR A 85 -7.52 -0.77 -9.52
N LYS A 86 -7.31 0.03 -8.48
CA LYS A 86 -6.80 -0.43 -7.19
C LYS A 86 -7.97 -0.77 -6.27
N ARG A 87 -7.98 -1.98 -5.73
CA ARG A 87 -8.88 -2.40 -4.63
C ARG A 87 -8.14 -2.41 -3.32
N PHE A 88 -8.60 -1.60 -2.36
CA PHE A 88 -7.96 -1.49 -1.07
C PHE A 88 -8.22 -2.74 -0.22
N ARG A 89 -7.20 -3.13 0.54
CA ARG A 89 -7.23 -4.29 1.44
C ARG A 89 -6.93 -3.84 2.85
N ASN A 90 -7.42 -4.58 3.84
CA ASN A 90 -7.18 -4.23 5.22
C ASN A 90 -5.69 -4.39 5.54
N ARG A 91 -5.02 -3.31 5.97
CA ARG A 91 -3.63 -3.30 6.43
C ARG A 91 -3.52 -2.94 7.92
N PHE A 92 -4.65 -2.97 8.62
CA PHE A 92 -4.73 -2.69 10.05
C PHE A 92 -3.89 -3.69 10.85
N GLY A 93 -3.01 -3.18 11.71
CA GLY A 93 -2.01 -3.98 12.42
C GLY A 93 -0.72 -4.29 11.63
N VAL A 94 -0.56 -3.75 10.42
CA VAL A 94 0.66 -3.86 9.58
C VAL A 94 1.20 -2.46 9.26
N SER A 95 2.07 -2.34 8.25
CA SER A 95 2.95 -1.20 7.99
C SER A 95 2.30 0.18 8.17
N SER A 96 1.14 0.49 7.58
CA SER A 96 0.52 1.82 7.72
C SER A 96 -0.42 1.96 8.92
N GLY A 97 -0.88 0.85 9.50
CA GLY A 97 -1.93 0.84 10.53
C GLY A 97 -3.26 1.46 10.09
N LEU A 98 -3.48 1.63 8.79
CA LEU A 98 -4.73 2.12 8.23
C LEU A 98 -5.64 0.93 7.87
N THR A 99 -6.93 1.11 8.09
CA THR A 99 -7.95 0.22 7.53
C THR A 99 -8.04 0.40 6.02
N LYS A 100 -8.76 -0.50 5.32
CA LYS A 100 -9.00 -0.36 3.87
C LYS A 100 -9.75 0.94 3.54
N LYS A 101 -10.68 1.35 4.41
CA LYS A 101 -11.51 2.56 4.26
C LYS A 101 -10.65 3.81 4.40
N GLN A 102 -9.84 3.87 5.45
CA GLN A 102 -8.95 5.00 5.69
C GLN A 102 -7.90 5.15 4.58
N ALA A 103 -7.32 4.04 4.12
CA ALA A 103 -6.36 4.04 3.02
C ALA A 103 -6.99 4.52 1.70
N PHE A 104 -8.24 4.11 1.43
CA PHE A 104 -9.01 4.58 0.28
C PHE A 104 -9.20 6.10 0.31
N PHE A 105 -9.68 6.65 1.43
CA PHE A 105 -9.90 8.09 1.56
C PHE A 105 -8.59 8.89 1.49
N LEU A 106 -7.52 8.37 2.07
CA LEU A 106 -6.21 9.01 2.02
C LEU A 106 -5.70 9.14 0.59
N GLU A 107 -5.77 8.05 -0.19
CA GLU A 107 -5.31 8.07 -1.58
C GLU A 107 -6.21 8.94 -2.46
N LEU A 108 -7.53 8.91 -2.26
CA LEU A 108 -8.46 9.79 -2.97
C LEU A 108 -8.18 11.29 -2.69
N ASP A 109 -7.92 11.64 -1.42
CA ASP A 109 -7.55 13.00 -1.01
C ASP A 109 -6.21 13.42 -1.64
N CYS A 110 -5.20 12.55 -1.61
CA CYS A 110 -3.90 12.83 -2.23
C CYS A 110 -4.03 13.07 -3.74
N LEU A 111 -4.65 12.14 -4.46
CA LEU A 111 -4.80 12.23 -5.92
C LEU A 111 -5.59 13.48 -6.31
N SER A 112 -6.67 13.77 -5.61
CA SER A 112 -7.51 14.92 -5.94
C SER A 112 -6.82 16.26 -5.67
N ARG A 113 -6.04 16.39 -4.58
CA ARG A 113 -5.22 17.58 -4.29
C ARG A 113 -4.10 17.78 -5.30
N ILE A 114 -3.41 16.70 -5.66
CA ILE A 114 -2.36 16.73 -6.67
C ILE A 114 -2.95 17.21 -7.99
N ALA A 115 -4.10 16.67 -8.40
CA ALA A 115 -4.75 17.06 -9.63
C ALA A 115 -5.17 18.54 -9.66
N GLU A 116 -5.71 19.11 -8.57
CA GLU A 116 -6.03 20.56 -8.49
C GLU A 116 -4.78 21.46 -8.62
N CYS A 117 -3.61 20.96 -8.24
CA CYS A 117 -2.35 21.71 -8.24
C CYS A 117 -1.47 21.41 -9.46
N CYS A 118 -1.87 20.48 -10.34
CA CYS A 118 -1.10 20.08 -11.51
C CYS A 118 -1.33 21.05 -12.65
N ASP A 119 -0.24 21.70 -13.08
CA ASP A 119 -0.17 22.30 -14.41
C ASP A 119 -0.10 21.18 -15.46
N ILE A 120 -0.37 21.50 -16.74
CA ILE A 120 -0.44 20.51 -17.84
C ILE A 120 0.82 19.62 -17.90
N GLU A 121 2.00 20.21 -17.73
CA GLU A 121 3.28 19.49 -17.73
C GLU A 121 3.46 18.57 -16.53
N ALA A 122 2.87 18.89 -15.37
CA ALA A 122 2.99 18.09 -14.17
C ALA A 122 2.05 16.87 -14.17
N GLN A 123 0.93 16.95 -14.90
CA GLN A 123 -0.12 15.94 -14.91
C GLN A 123 0.39 14.56 -15.36
N GLN A 124 1.37 14.50 -16.26
CA GLN A 124 1.96 13.25 -16.73
C GLN A 124 2.75 12.48 -15.66
N HIS A 125 3.15 13.14 -14.57
CA HIS A 125 3.95 12.55 -13.50
C HIS A 125 3.13 11.91 -12.37
N PHE A 126 1.79 11.92 -12.48
CA PHE A 126 0.88 11.38 -11.46
C PHE A 126 -0.28 10.60 -12.09
N PRO A 127 -0.88 9.64 -11.36
CA PRO A 127 -2.11 8.99 -11.80
C PRO A 127 -3.25 10.00 -11.93
N ILE A 128 -3.95 9.94 -13.05
CA ILE A 128 -5.13 10.77 -13.28
C ILE A 128 -6.34 10.00 -12.76
N LEU A 129 -7.13 10.64 -11.90
CA LEU A 129 -8.35 10.06 -11.32
C LEU A 129 -9.43 9.92 -12.40
N ILE A 130 -9.90 8.69 -12.63
CA ILE A 130 -10.97 8.38 -13.59
C ILE A 130 -12.28 8.11 -12.87
N ASP A 131 -12.23 7.32 -11.81
CA ASP A 131 -13.41 6.88 -11.08
C ASP A 131 -13.06 6.37 -9.69
N TYR A 132 -14.06 6.31 -8.80
CA TYR A 132 -13.92 5.71 -7.49
C TYR A 132 -15.26 5.15 -6.99
N ASP A 133 -15.19 4.09 -6.18
CA ASP A 133 -16.34 3.42 -5.58
C ASP A 133 -16.11 3.33 -4.07
N THR A 134 -17.01 3.96 -3.32
CA THR A 134 -16.96 4.07 -1.86
C THR A 134 -17.48 2.83 -1.14
N GLU A 135 -18.30 2.00 -1.80
CA GLU A 135 -18.80 0.74 -1.26
C GLU A 135 -17.75 -0.37 -1.41
N GLN A 136 -17.11 -0.43 -2.58
CA GLN A 136 -16.08 -1.42 -2.89
C GLN A 136 -14.68 -1.00 -2.44
N PHE A 137 -14.51 0.27 -2.06
CA PHE A 137 -13.21 0.90 -1.78
C PHE A 137 -12.25 0.64 -2.94
N THR A 138 -12.60 1.15 -4.12
CA THR A 138 -11.75 1.07 -5.32
C THR A 138 -11.52 2.44 -5.93
N ILE A 139 -10.32 2.68 -6.43
CA ILE A 139 -9.98 3.87 -7.21
C ILE A 139 -9.46 3.41 -8.57
N THR A 140 -9.98 4.00 -9.64
CA THR A 140 -9.52 3.80 -11.02
C THR A 140 -8.73 5.01 -11.48
N THR A 141 -7.52 4.78 -11.94
CA THR A 141 -6.62 5.82 -12.45
C THR A 141 -6.08 5.49 -13.83
N SER A 142 -5.47 6.48 -14.49
CA SER A 142 -4.60 6.24 -15.64
C SER A 142 -3.41 5.34 -15.27
N HIS A 143 -2.87 4.62 -16.26
CA HIS A 143 -1.66 3.81 -16.12
C HIS A 143 -0.41 4.63 -16.48
N ASN A 144 0.51 4.82 -15.52
CA ASN A 144 1.69 5.69 -15.65
C ASN A 144 3.00 4.96 -16.01
N GLY A 145 2.93 3.78 -16.62
CA GLY A 145 4.11 3.01 -17.06
C GLY A 145 4.47 1.87 -16.14
N ILE A 146 5.73 1.40 -16.22
CA ILE A 146 6.21 0.21 -15.53
C ILE A 146 6.96 0.63 -14.25
N SER A 147 6.71 -0.07 -13.13
CA SER A 147 7.45 0.18 -11.88
C SER A 147 8.96 0.00 -12.08
N LEU A 148 9.77 0.89 -11.50
CA LEU A 148 11.24 0.80 -11.58
C LEU A 148 11.79 -0.50 -10.97
N LYS A 149 11.05 -1.15 -10.07
CA LYS A 149 11.40 -2.46 -9.53
C LYS A 149 11.28 -3.58 -10.59
N ASP A 150 10.35 -3.41 -11.53
CA ASP A 150 9.93 -4.47 -12.46
C ASP A 150 10.43 -4.25 -13.89
N ILE A 151 11.00 -3.08 -14.19
CA ILE A 151 11.63 -2.78 -15.48
C ILE A 151 12.75 -3.76 -15.83
N ARG A 152 12.81 -4.14 -17.11
CA ARG A 152 13.83 -5.04 -17.67
C ARG A 152 14.48 -4.49 -18.94
N GLU A 153 13.89 -3.47 -19.53
CA GLU A 153 14.35 -2.83 -20.77
C GLU A 153 15.03 -1.50 -20.44
N VAL A 154 16.01 -1.10 -21.27
CA VAL A 154 16.73 0.15 -21.07
C VAL A 154 15.89 1.31 -21.61
N ILE A 155 15.60 2.30 -20.76
CA ILE A 155 14.81 3.48 -21.09
C ILE A 155 15.65 4.74 -20.87
N ALA A 156 15.65 5.64 -21.84
CA ALA A 156 16.24 6.96 -21.67
C ALA A 156 15.27 7.86 -20.91
N VAL A 157 15.76 8.55 -19.88
CA VAL A 157 14.99 9.50 -19.07
C VAL A 157 15.55 10.89 -19.34
N PRO A 158 14.93 11.68 -20.24
CA PRO A 158 15.36 13.04 -20.51
C PRO A 158 15.00 13.97 -19.35
N ASP A 159 15.85 14.97 -19.09
CA ASP A 159 15.58 16.06 -18.16
C ASP A 159 15.20 15.58 -16.76
N PHE A 160 15.84 14.50 -16.30
CA PHE A 160 15.50 13.83 -15.04
C PHE A 160 15.35 14.81 -13.86
N ASN A 161 16.30 15.75 -13.72
CA ASN A 161 16.28 16.74 -12.65
C ASN A 161 15.07 17.68 -12.74
N CYS A 162 14.63 18.03 -13.96
CA CYS A 162 13.45 18.85 -14.19
C CYS A 162 12.18 18.08 -13.80
N GLN A 163 12.03 16.84 -14.29
CA GLN A 163 10.89 15.97 -13.94
C GLN A 163 10.78 15.78 -12.42
N LEU A 164 11.89 15.49 -11.75
CA LEU A 164 11.89 15.31 -10.30
C LEU A 164 11.53 16.60 -9.55
N SER A 165 12.03 17.75 -10.02
CA SER A 165 11.70 19.06 -9.44
C SER A 165 10.22 19.39 -9.61
N LEU A 166 9.63 19.07 -10.77
CA LEU A 166 8.20 19.19 -11.02
C LEU A 166 7.41 18.33 -10.02
N ILE A 167 7.71 17.03 -9.90
CA ILE A 167 7.05 16.13 -8.95
C ILE A 167 7.08 16.70 -7.53
N LEU A 168 8.26 17.09 -7.04
CA LEU A 168 8.43 17.59 -5.67
C LEU A 168 7.70 18.92 -5.45
N SER A 169 7.73 19.81 -6.45
CA SER A 169 7.03 21.10 -6.36
C SER A 169 5.51 20.92 -6.33
N THR A 170 4.97 19.99 -7.14
CA THR A 170 3.55 19.67 -7.16
C THR A 170 3.10 19.06 -5.83
N LEU A 171 3.86 18.11 -5.28
CA LEU A 171 3.59 17.54 -3.95
C LEU A 171 3.59 18.62 -2.86
N SER A 172 4.54 19.56 -2.92
CA SER A 172 4.60 20.68 -1.98
C SER A 172 3.40 21.61 -2.12
N LYS A 173 2.99 21.97 -3.34
CA LYS A 173 1.80 22.80 -3.61
C LYS A 173 0.53 22.11 -3.11
N ALA A 174 0.39 20.81 -3.38
CA ALA A 174 -0.73 19.99 -2.96
C ALA A 174 -0.74 19.68 -1.46
N GLN A 175 0.32 20.05 -0.72
CA GLN A 175 0.53 19.73 0.69
C GLN A 175 0.48 18.21 0.95
N VAL A 176 1.04 17.43 0.03
CA VAL A 176 1.11 15.97 0.10
C VAL A 176 2.54 15.51 0.36
N ALA A 177 2.71 14.74 1.43
CA ALA A 177 3.96 14.08 1.78
C ALA A 177 3.85 12.58 1.50
N HIS A 178 4.51 12.11 0.45
CA HIS A 178 4.58 10.68 0.16
C HIS A 178 5.57 9.97 1.10
N LEU A 179 5.09 9.06 1.95
CA LEU A 179 5.86 8.45 3.04
C LEU A 179 6.43 7.06 2.68
N ASP A 180 6.12 6.52 1.50
CA ASP A 180 6.54 5.19 1.05
C ASP A 180 7.48 5.19 -0.17
N CYS A 181 8.31 6.22 -0.31
CA CYS A 181 9.37 6.18 -1.34
C CYS A 181 10.43 5.17 -0.91
N HIS A 182 10.50 4.03 -1.59
CA HIS A 182 11.46 2.97 -1.30
C HIS A 182 12.69 3.06 -2.23
N PRO A 183 13.91 2.76 -1.75
CA PRO A 183 15.13 2.76 -2.58
C PRO A 183 15.12 1.83 -3.81
N ASN A 184 14.16 0.91 -3.89
CA ASN A 184 14.02 -0.01 -5.04
C ASN A 184 13.08 0.54 -6.11
N GLY A 185 12.53 1.74 -5.91
CA GLY A 185 11.64 2.41 -6.85
C GLY A 185 10.28 1.74 -7.04
N LYS A 186 9.77 0.92 -6.09
CA LYS A 186 8.47 0.25 -6.25
C LYS A 186 7.30 1.20 -6.56
N ASN A 187 7.33 2.41 -6.01
CA ASN A 187 6.27 3.44 -6.15
C ASN A 187 6.65 4.50 -7.20
N LEU A 188 7.73 4.28 -7.95
CA LEU A 188 8.09 5.07 -9.12
C LEU A 188 7.84 4.24 -10.36
N THR A 189 7.20 4.83 -11.36
CA THR A 189 7.03 4.21 -12.68
C THR A 189 7.74 5.03 -13.74
N VAL A 190 8.04 4.40 -14.87
CA VAL A 190 8.57 5.07 -16.05
C VAL A 190 7.79 4.64 -17.30
N SER A 191 7.43 5.60 -18.15
CA SER A 191 6.83 5.33 -19.45
C SER A 191 7.91 5.00 -20.50
N ASN A 192 7.49 4.53 -21.69
CA ASN A 192 8.42 4.25 -22.79
C ASN A 192 9.13 5.51 -23.31
N GLU A 193 8.50 6.67 -23.10
CA GLU A 193 9.00 7.99 -23.46
C GLU A 193 9.95 8.58 -22.41
N GLY A 194 10.21 7.85 -21.32
CA GLY A 194 11.12 8.29 -20.26
C GLY A 194 10.49 9.23 -19.22
N ILE A 195 9.15 9.27 -19.13
CA ILE A 195 8.44 10.06 -18.12
C ILE A 195 8.39 9.29 -16.80
N ILE A 196 8.96 9.87 -15.75
CA ILE A 196 8.88 9.31 -14.38
C ILE A 196 7.56 9.74 -13.76
N SER A 197 6.87 8.81 -13.12
CA SER A 197 5.67 9.12 -12.32
C SER A 197 5.77 8.57 -10.91
N LEU A 198 5.12 9.24 -9.97
CA LEU A 198 4.96 8.78 -8.59
C LEU A 198 3.54 8.21 -8.41
N ILE A 199 3.46 6.99 -7.90
CA ILE A 199 2.19 6.28 -7.71
C ILE A 199 2.04 5.79 -6.26
N ASP A 200 0.85 5.28 -5.92
CA ASP A 200 0.56 4.57 -4.66
C ASP A 200 0.63 5.45 -3.41
N PHE A 201 -0.43 6.25 -3.20
CA PHE A 201 -0.53 7.24 -2.12
C PHE A 201 -1.23 6.72 -0.85
N ASP A 202 -1.37 5.40 -0.70
CA ASP A 202 -2.02 4.79 0.48
C ASP A 202 -1.19 4.88 1.78
N ASN A 203 -0.01 5.47 1.69
CA ASN A 203 0.92 5.74 2.77
C ASN A 203 1.55 7.12 2.54
N ALA A 204 0.72 8.13 2.69
CA ALA A 204 1.04 9.53 2.58
C ALA A 204 0.51 10.29 3.81
N GLN A 205 0.89 11.55 3.92
CA GLN A 205 0.25 12.50 4.81
C GLN A 205 -0.18 13.71 3.98
N VAL A 206 -1.39 14.20 4.25
CA VAL A 206 -1.94 15.40 3.65
C VAL A 206 -1.98 16.48 4.72
N LYS A 207 -1.44 17.67 4.42
CA LYS A 207 -1.33 18.79 5.36
C LYS A 207 -0.62 18.36 6.67
N ASP A 208 -0.90 19.08 7.76
CA ASP A 208 -0.55 18.72 9.13
C ASP A 208 -1.61 17.81 9.78
N GLN A 209 -2.42 17.10 8.97
CA GLN A 209 -3.56 16.31 9.44
C GLN A 209 -3.31 14.81 9.19
N PRO A 210 -2.55 14.14 10.07
CA PRO A 210 -2.30 12.71 9.93
C PRO A 210 -3.57 11.92 10.24
N PHE A 211 -3.89 10.94 9.39
CA PHE A 211 -5.04 10.04 9.59
C PHE A 211 -4.85 9.15 10.83
N ASN A 212 -3.61 8.85 11.22
CA ASN A 212 -3.29 8.15 12.46
C ASN A 212 -1.89 8.53 13.00
N HIS A 213 -1.60 8.10 14.22
CA HIS A 213 -0.31 8.36 14.88
C HIS A 213 0.90 7.72 14.17
N ILE A 214 0.70 6.61 13.45
CA ILE A 214 1.79 5.93 12.70
C ILE A 214 2.23 6.80 11.52
N MET A 215 1.29 7.42 10.80
CA MET A 215 1.58 8.36 9.72
C MET A 215 2.31 9.60 10.25
N ARG A 216 1.84 10.16 11.38
CA ARG A 216 2.52 11.27 12.05
C ARG A 216 3.99 10.95 12.35
N ASN A 217 4.23 9.84 13.05
CA ASN A 217 5.59 9.42 13.39
C ASN A 217 6.45 9.20 12.13
N ARG A 218 5.88 8.67 11.05
CA ARG A 218 6.61 8.49 9.80
C ARG A 218 6.97 9.82 9.15
N TYR A 219 6.04 10.76 9.12
CA TYR A 219 6.28 12.09 8.59
C TYR A 219 7.43 12.77 9.32
N GLU A 220 7.38 12.80 10.66
CA GLU A 220 8.42 13.39 11.51
C GLU A 220 9.80 12.75 11.29
N ASN A 221 9.86 11.44 11.05
CA ASN A 221 11.13 10.72 10.91
C ASN A 221 11.67 10.61 9.47
N ASN A 222 10.83 10.75 8.44
CA ASN A 222 11.18 10.38 7.06
C ASN A 222 10.88 11.43 5.99
N PHE A 223 10.13 12.49 6.28
CA PHE A 223 9.70 13.43 5.24
C PHE A 223 10.88 14.02 4.45
N GLN A 224 11.95 14.45 5.13
CA GLN A 224 13.12 15.02 4.46
C GLN A 224 13.86 14.03 3.55
N LYS A 225 13.68 12.71 3.76
CA LYS A 225 14.38 11.67 2.99
C LYS A 225 13.65 11.29 1.70
N THR A 226 12.45 11.80 1.44
CA THR A 226 11.66 11.41 0.25
C THR A 226 12.40 11.72 -1.04
N LYS A 227 12.93 12.95 -1.19
CA LYS A 227 13.74 13.34 -2.35
C LYS A 227 14.96 12.44 -2.53
N GLU A 228 15.73 12.23 -1.46
CA GLU A 228 16.94 11.40 -1.49
C GLU A 228 16.63 9.97 -1.93
N LYS A 229 15.55 9.38 -1.41
CA LYS A 229 15.13 8.02 -1.78
C LYS A 229 14.67 7.92 -3.23
N MET A 230 13.98 8.95 -3.75
CA MET A 230 13.60 8.99 -5.17
C MET A 230 14.82 9.11 -6.08
N VAL A 231 15.74 10.02 -5.79
CA VAL A 231 17.01 10.17 -6.53
C VAL A 231 17.78 8.86 -6.49
N PHE A 232 17.94 8.27 -5.31
CA PHE A 232 18.65 7.00 -5.15
C PHE A 232 18.02 5.89 -5.99
N ALA A 233 16.70 5.74 -5.96
CA ALA A 233 15.99 4.71 -6.73
C ALA A 233 16.19 4.86 -8.24
N VAL A 234 16.15 6.09 -8.76
CA VAL A 234 16.30 6.36 -10.18
C VAL A 234 17.76 6.16 -10.63
N VAL A 235 18.71 6.76 -9.91
CA VAL A 235 20.15 6.69 -10.25
C VAL A 235 20.70 5.27 -10.17
N ASN A 236 20.21 4.44 -9.23
CA ASN A 236 20.66 3.06 -9.08
C ASN A 236 19.87 2.07 -9.96
N CYS A 237 18.89 2.53 -10.74
CA CYS A 237 18.21 1.67 -11.69
C CYS A 237 19.07 1.51 -12.95
N LYS A 238 19.74 0.37 -13.07
CA LYS A 238 20.63 0.03 -14.22
C LYS A 238 19.95 0.04 -15.60
N PHE A 239 18.63 0.11 -15.60
CA PHE A 239 17.81 0.14 -16.81
C PHE A 239 17.43 1.56 -17.23
N LEU A 240 17.87 2.59 -16.51
CA LEU A 240 17.64 3.98 -16.88
C LEU A 240 18.93 4.62 -17.37
N ILE A 241 18.84 5.31 -18.51
CA ILE A 241 19.89 6.21 -19.01
C ILE A 241 19.40 7.63 -18.76
N LEU A 242 19.97 8.30 -17.76
CA LEU A 242 19.63 9.68 -17.44
C LEU A 242 20.29 10.61 -18.48
N LYS A 243 19.48 11.45 -19.12
CA LYS A 243 19.93 12.44 -20.10
C LYS A 243 19.64 13.86 -19.61
#